data_AF-A0A3E1R8C2-F1
#
_entry.id   AF-A0A3E1R8C2-F1
#
_cell.length_a   1.000
_cell.length_b   1.000
_cell.length_c   1.000
_cell.angle_alpha   90.00
_cell.angle_beta   90.00
_cell.angle_gamma   90.00
#
_symmetry.space_group_name_H-M   'P 1'
#
loop_
_entity.id
_entity.type
_entity.pdbx_description
1 polymer ?
#
loop_
_entity_poly.entity_id
_entity_poly.type
_entity_poly.pdbx_seq_one_letter_code
_entity_poly.pdbx_strand_id
1 'polypeptide(L)'
;MKVSQSAILNETQTAQAKHIGACFARLRIARGIKQDVAAVRAGLSRNTAYRLESGDPGVAVGQLLRYLDVIAPGMTLQELLSQTDPSLSVLEMKEKTRRVRDLSSKEVSELDF
;
A
#
# COMPACT_ATOMS: atom_id res chain seq x y z
N MET A 1 -16.81 1.87 -26.98
CA MET A 1 -16.21 0.56 -26.64
C MET A 1 -15.68 0.62 -25.20
N LYS A 2 -16.05 -0.33 -24.33
CA LYS A 2 -15.52 -0.38 -22.95
C LYS A 2 -14.10 -0.97 -23.01
N VAL A 3 -13.09 -0.16 -22.75
CA VAL A 3 -11.69 -0.58 -22.77
C VAL A 3 -11.28 -0.98 -21.36
N SER A 4 -10.63 -2.14 -21.22
CA SER A 4 -10.02 -2.53 -19.95
C SER A 4 -8.76 -1.71 -19.73
N GLN A 5 -8.77 -0.83 -18.73
CA GLN A 5 -7.63 0.04 -18.44
C GLN A 5 -6.34 -0.78 -18.25
N SER A 6 -6.41 -1.87 -17.49
CA SER A 6 -5.27 -2.77 -17.27
C SER A 6 -4.66 -3.39 -18.53
N ALA A 7 -5.40 -3.45 -19.64
CA ALA A 7 -4.94 -4.06 -20.89
C ALA A 7 -4.28 -3.04 -21.84
N ILE A 8 -4.42 -1.74 -21.60
CA ILE A 8 -3.91 -0.67 -22.48
C ILE A 8 -2.75 0.11 -21.88
N LEU A 9 -2.48 -0.05 -20.58
CA LEU A 9 -1.33 0.55 -19.94
C LEU A 9 -0.05 -0.16 -20.38
N ASN A 10 0.99 0.61 -20.67
CA ASN A 10 2.34 0.06 -20.85
C ASN A 10 2.94 -0.36 -19.48
N GLU A 11 4.13 -0.95 -19.51
CA GLU A 11 4.80 -1.46 -18.30
C GLU A 11 5.06 -0.36 -17.27
N THR A 12 5.56 0.80 -17.71
CA THR A 12 5.82 1.95 -16.84
C THR A 12 4.55 2.45 -16.15
N GLN A 13 3.47 2.61 -16.91
CA GLN A 13 2.18 3.04 -16.37
C GLN A 13 1.60 2.00 -15.40
N THR A 14 1.76 0.71 -15.72
CA THR A 14 1.33 -0.39 -14.84
C THR A 14 2.13 -0.37 -13.52
N ALA A 15 3.43 -0.13 -13.58
CA ALA A 15 4.28 0.01 -12.40
C ALA A 15 3.87 1.23 -11.55
N GLN A 16 3.55 2.36 -12.19
CA GLN A 16 3.04 3.54 -11.49
C GLN A 16 1.70 3.26 -10.79
N ALA A 17 0.75 2.59 -11.45
CA ALA A 17 -0.52 2.23 -10.85
C ALA A 17 -0.35 1.30 -9.63
N LYS A 18 0.51 0.27 -9.75
CA LYS A 18 0.91 -0.60 -8.63
C LYS A 18 1.54 0.17 -7.48
N HIS A 19 2.42 1.12 -7.79
CA HIS A 19 3.06 1.95 -6.77
C HIS A 19 2.03 2.78 -5.99
N ILE A 20 1.10 3.42 -6.69
CA ILE A 20 0.00 4.18 -6.05
C ILE A 20 -0.79 3.28 -5.10
N GLY A 21 -1.23 2.09 -5.57
CA GLY A 21 -1.95 1.14 -4.73
C GLY A 21 -1.15 0.70 -3.49
N ALA A 22 0.15 0.45 -3.66
CA ALA A 22 1.04 0.09 -2.56
C ALA A 22 1.18 1.23 -1.52
N CYS A 23 1.24 2.50 -1.93
CA CYS A 23 1.23 3.63 -1.00
C CYS A 23 -0.02 3.66 -0.13
N PHE A 24 -1.21 3.44 -0.72
CA PHE A 24 -2.46 3.33 0.03
C PHE A 24 -2.42 2.18 1.04
N ALA A 25 -2.01 0.98 0.60
CA ALA A 25 -1.92 -0.18 1.47
C ALA A 25 -0.95 0.05 2.63
N ARG A 26 0.23 0.62 2.35
CA ARG A 26 1.28 0.90 3.34
C ARG A 26 0.80 1.93 4.36
N LEU A 27 0.19 3.03 3.92
CA LEU A 27 -0.39 4.03 4.83
C LEU A 27 -1.47 3.42 5.71
N ARG A 28 -2.39 2.65 5.13
CA ARG A 28 -3.46 1.97 5.88
C ARG A 28 -2.89 1.07 6.97
N ILE A 29 -1.89 0.25 6.64
CA ILE A 29 -1.23 -0.66 7.58
C ILE A 29 -0.50 0.14 8.67
N ALA A 30 0.20 1.21 8.29
CA ALA A 30 0.91 2.08 9.23
C ALA A 30 -0.04 2.72 10.25
N ARG A 31 -1.25 3.08 9.81
CA ARG A 31 -2.33 3.58 10.67
C ARG A 31 -3.12 2.49 11.41
N GLY A 32 -2.79 1.22 11.22
CA GLY A 32 -3.42 0.09 11.92
C GLY A 32 -4.87 -0.19 11.51
N ILE A 33 -5.29 0.25 10.32
CA ILE A 33 -6.68 0.12 9.86
C ILE A 33 -6.82 -1.16 9.02
N LYS A 34 -7.87 -1.97 9.25
CA LYS A 34 -8.15 -3.12 8.39
C LYS A 34 -8.77 -2.68 7.05
N GLN A 35 -8.44 -3.38 5.97
CA GLN A 35 -8.89 -3.02 4.62
C GLN A 35 -10.42 -3.02 4.48
N ASP A 36 -11.09 -4.00 5.08
CA ASP A 36 -12.56 -4.09 5.11
C ASP A 36 -13.20 -2.93 5.89
N VAL A 37 -12.63 -2.54 7.02
CA VAL A 37 -13.08 -1.40 7.82
C VAL A 37 -12.92 -0.08 7.05
N ALA A 38 -11.77 0.12 6.41
CA ALA A 38 -11.54 1.29 5.56
C ALA A 38 -12.52 1.32 4.37
N ALA A 39 -12.78 0.16 3.75
CA ALA A 39 -13.71 0.05 2.63
C ALA A 39 -15.13 0.48 3.03
N VAL A 40 -15.65 -0.07 4.13
CA VAL A 40 -17.00 0.25 4.63
C VAL A 40 -17.12 1.74 4.95
N ARG A 41 -16.15 2.31 5.67
CA ARG A 41 -16.14 3.74 6.02
C ARG A 41 -16.05 4.64 4.79
N ALA A 42 -15.33 4.21 3.76
CA ALA A 42 -15.23 4.95 2.51
C ALA A 42 -16.47 4.80 1.62
N GLY A 43 -17.46 3.96 1.99
CA GLY A 43 -18.59 3.63 1.14
C GLY A 43 -18.15 2.86 -0.12
N LEU A 44 -17.24 1.91 0.04
CA LEU A 44 -16.69 1.05 -1.02
C LEU A 44 -16.96 -0.42 -0.70
N SER A 45 -17.06 -1.24 -1.76
CA SER A 45 -17.02 -2.69 -1.57
C SER A 45 -15.62 -3.14 -1.15
N ARG A 46 -15.52 -4.27 -0.43
CA ARG A 46 -14.23 -4.89 -0.11
C ARG A 46 -13.39 -5.17 -1.37
N ASN A 47 -14.04 -5.60 -2.46
CA ASN A 47 -13.38 -5.83 -3.74
C ASN A 47 -12.79 -4.54 -4.34
N THR A 48 -13.49 -3.41 -4.21
CA THR A 48 -12.99 -2.11 -4.68
C THR A 48 -11.75 -1.68 -3.88
N ALA A 49 -11.76 -1.84 -2.55
CA ALA A 49 -10.61 -1.54 -1.72
C ALA A 49 -9.40 -2.46 -2.03
N TYR A 50 -9.66 -3.75 -2.27
CA TYR A 50 -8.65 -4.69 -2.74
C TYR A 50 -8.04 -4.24 -4.08
N ARG A 51 -8.89 -3.94 -5.08
CA ARG A 51 -8.44 -3.47 -6.41
C ARG A 51 -7.61 -2.19 -6.30
N LEU A 52 -8.05 -1.24 -5.49
CA LEU A 52 -7.35 0.01 -5.21
C LEU A 52 -5.95 -0.26 -4.64
N GLU A 53 -5.84 -1.04 -3.56
CA GLU A 53 -4.56 -1.36 -2.92
C GLU A 53 -3.65 -2.23 -3.80
N SER A 54 -4.22 -3.00 -4.73
CA SER A 54 -3.46 -3.74 -5.74
C SER A 54 -2.97 -2.86 -6.91
N GLY A 55 -3.43 -1.61 -6.99
CA GLY A 55 -3.07 -0.67 -8.05
C GLY A 55 -3.83 -0.88 -9.36
N ASP A 56 -5.08 -1.33 -9.30
CA ASP A 56 -5.92 -1.47 -10.49
C ASP A 56 -6.26 -0.08 -11.10
N PRO A 57 -5.83 0.20 -12.34
CA PRO A 57 -6.03 1.50 -12.99
C PRO A 57 -7.49 1.78 -13.38
N GLY A 58 -8.38 0.79 -13.28
CA GLY A 58 -9.81 0.95 -13.51
C GLY A 58 -10.59 1.44 -12.29
N VAL A 59 -9.94 1.69 -11.16
CA VAL A 59 -10.57 2.29 -9.97
C VAL A 59 -10.66 3.80 -10.17
N ALA A 60 -11.85 4.37 -9.92
CA ALA A 60 -12.09 5.79 -10.17
C ALA A 60 -11.34 6.67 -9.16
N VAL A 61 -10.79 7.81 -9.60
CA VAL A 61 -10.06 8.76 -8.73
C VAL A 61 -10.90 9.21 -7.53
N GLY A 62 -12.21 9.40 -7.69
CA GLY A 62 -13.09 9.72 -6.56
C GLY A 62 -13.22 8.61 -5.50
N GLN A 63 -12.95 7.34 -5.84
CA GLN A 63 -12.84 6.25 -4.87
C GLN A 63 -11.50 6.31 -4.13
N LEU A 64 -10.42 6.66 -4.82
CA LEU A 64 -9.10 6.87 -4.20
C LEU A 64 -9.16 7.99 -3.15
N LEU A 65 -9.77 9.13 -3.49
CA LEU A 65 -9.87 10.27 -2.59
C LEU A 65 -10.69 9.96 -1.32
N ARG A 66 -11.85 9.31 -1.46
CA ARG A 66 -12.66 8.89 -0.29
C ARG A 66 -11.96 7.85 0.57
N TYR A 67 -11.23 6.93 -0.05
CA TYR A 67 -10.47 5.92 0.67
C TYR A 67 -9.30 6.55 1.44
N LEU A 68 -8.62 7.54 0.85
CA LEU A 68 -7.56 8.30 1.50
C LEU A 68 -8.11 9.04 2.73
N ASP A 69 -9.18 9.79 2.58
CA ASP A 69 -9.77 10.60 3.66
C ASP A 69 -10.18 9.75 4.87
N VAL A 70 -10.65 8.52 4.64
CA VAL A 70 -10.97 7.59 5.72
C VAL A 70 -9.74 7.02 6.43
N ILE A 71 -8.62 6.89 5.73
CA ILE A 71 -7.36 6.38 6.31
C ILE A 71 -6.60 7.49 7.03
N ALA A 72 -6.53 8.67 6.41
CA ALA A 72 -5.83 9.85 6.89
C ALA A 72 -6.63 11.11 6.49
N PRO A 73 -7.58 11.56 7.36
CA PRO A 73 -8.42 12.71 7.06
C PRO A 73 -7.60 13.96 6.73
N GLY A 74 -7.98 14.66 5.66
CA GLY A 74 -7.30 15.87 5.19
C GLY A 74 -5.97 15.67 4.46
N MET A 75 -5.47 14.43 4.33
CA MET A 75 -4.26 14.15 3.56
C MET A 75 -4.52 14.24 2.05
N THR A 76 -3.59 14.86 1.34
CA THR A 76 -3.61 14.98 -0.13
C THR A 76 -2.96 13.76 -0.80
N LEU A 77 -3.28 13.52 -2.08
CA LEU A 77 -2.60 12.49 -2.87
C LEU A 77 -1.10 12.76 -3.02
N GLN A 78 -0.68 14.03 -3.07
CA GLN A 78 0.73 14.39 -3.13
C GLN A 78 1.46 13.93 -1.87
N GLU A 79 0.92 14.22 -0.68
CA GLU A 79 1.51 13.80 0.60
C GLU A 79 1.56 12.28 0.73
N LEU A 80 0.50 11.57 0.29
CA LEU A 80 0.48 10.11 0.23
C LEU A 80 1.65 9.55 -0.59
N LEU A 81 1.86 10.08 -1.80
CA LEU A 81 2.91 9.63 -2.71
C LEU A 81 4.31 10.05 -2.26
N SER A 82 4.42 11.20 -1.61
CA SER A 82 5.64 11.65 -0.94
C SER A 82 5.93 10.89 0.36
N GLN A 83 5.03 10.02 0.82
CA GLN A 83 5.19 9.17 2.01
C GLN A 83 5.56 9.97 3.27
N THR A 84 4.93 11.14 3.46
CA THR A 84 5.28 12.08 4.54
C THR A 84 4.64 11.75 5.90
N ASP A 85 3.75 10.75 5.97
CA ASP A 85 3.08 10.38 7.23
C ASP A 85 4.05 9.79 8.26
N PRO A 86 4.16 10.36 9.49
CA PRO A 86 5.07 9.84 10.52
C PRO A 86 4.82 8.38 10.91
N SER A 87 3.59 7.88 10.72
CA SER A 87 3.23 6.48 11.03
C SER A 87 3.97 5.50 10.13
N LEU A 88 4.38 5.93 8.92
CA LEU A 88 5.17 5.10 8.00
C LEU A 88 6.57 4.83 8.58
N SER A 89 7.20 5.83 9.20
CA SER A 89 8.50 5.66 9.86
C SER A 89 8.40 4.70 11.04
N VAL A 90 7.33 4.79 11.83
CA VAL A 90 7.07 3.86 12.95
C VAL A 90 6.86 2.44 12.44
N LEU A 91 6.10 2.26 11.35
CA LEU A 91 5.90 0.96 10.72
C LEU A 91 7.24 0.39 10.22
N GLU A 92 8.05 1.20 9.55
CA GLU A 92 9.36 0.80 9.03
C GLU A 92 10.31 0.35 10.16
N MET A 93 10.34 1.07 11.28
CA MET A 93 11.11 0.66 12.46
C MET A 93 10.65 -0.70 13.00
N LYS A 94 9.33 -0.92 13.10
CA LYS A 94 8.76 -2.21 13.51
C LYS A 94 9.10 -3.34 12.53
N GLU A 95 9.04 -3.08 11.23
CA GLU A 95 9.44 -4.04 10.18
C GLU A 95 10.92 -4.42 10.28
N LYS A 96 11.81 -3.43 10.53
CA LYS A 96 13.25 -3.65 10.71
C LYS A 96 13.55 -4.47 11.96
N THR A 97 12.90 -4.19 13.09
CA THR A 97 13.10 -4.97 14.34
C THR A 97 12.61 -6.42 14.25
N ARG A 98 11.66 -6.73 13.34
CA ARG A 98 11.17 -8.10 13.12
C ARG A 98 12.06 -8.94 12.18
N ARG A 99 13.04 -8.34 11.49
CA ARG A 99 13.98 -9.03 10.59
C ARG A 99 15.31 -9.39 11.28
N VAL A 100 15.25 -10.16 12.36
CA VAL A 100 16.39 -10.98 12.80
C VAL A 100 15.88 -12.40 12.96
N ARG A 101 16.24 -13.28 12.02
CA ARG A 101 16.38 -14.70 12.34
C ARG A 101 17.87 -14.87 12.65
N ASP A 102 18.17 -15.39 13.83
CA ASP A 102 19.54 -15.78 14.16
C ASP A 102 20.05 -16.76 13.09
N LEU A 103 21.33 -16.63 12.74
CA LEU A 103 22.00 -17.60 11.89
C LEU A 103 21.90 -18.97 12.56
N SER A 104 21.52 -20.00 11.80
CA SER A 104 21.60 -21.37 12.28
C SER A 104 23.04 -21.69 12.66
N SER A 105 23.26 -22.57 13.64
CA SER A 105 24.62 -23.00 14.04
C SER A 105 25.46 -23.47 12.85
N LYS A 106 24.82 -23.99 11.81
CA LYS A 106 25.46 -24.37 10.54
C LYS A 106 25.97 -23.16 9.73
N GLU A 107 25.16 -22.10 9.65
CA GLU A 107 25.50 -20.86 8.95
C GLU A 107 26.59 -20.07 9.73
N VAL A 108 26.63 -20.20 11.06
CA VAL A 108 27.72 -19.67 11.90
C VAL A 108 29.02 -20.44 11.68
N SER A 109 28.97 -21.78 11.59
CA SER A 109 30.17 -22.60 11.35
C SER A 109 30.80 -22.44 9.96
N GLU A 110 30.03 -21.95 8.98
CA GLU A 110 30.52 -21.66 7.62
C GLU A 110 31.19 -20.27 7.53
N LEU A 111 31.18 -19.48 8.60
CA LEU A 111 31.74 -18.12 8.67
C LEU A 111 33.04 -18.02 9.50
N ASP A 112 33.49 -19.11 10.11
CA ASP A 112 34.83 -19.21 10.71
C ASP A 112 35.85 -19.43 9.57
N PHE A 113 36.66 -18.39 9.27
CA PHE A 113 37.82 -18.47 8.38
C PHE A 113 39.06 -19.00 9.11
#